data_AF-A0A512ITA6-F1
#
_entry.id   AF-A0A512ITA6-F1
#
_cell.length_a   1.000
_cell.length_b   1.000
_cell.length_c   1.000
_cell.angle_alpha   90.00
_cell.angle_beta   90.00
_cell.angle_gamma   90.00
#
_symmetry.space_group_name_H-M   'P 1'
#
loop_
_entity.id
_entity.type
_entity.pdbx_description
1 polymer ?
#
loop_
_entity_poly.entity_id
_entity_poly.type
_entity_poly.pdbx_seq_one_letter_code
_entity_poly.pdbx_strand_id
1 'polypeptide(L)'
;MQNSQYYFTASGGKYAYPGNPSTFAGYANAWWDGSKPAPMDPSLCQSLKNAGATISILYIPYNPIKYVDRGGGVAWENNIVNGFSSTLSNPLKSCASSGFFYTANTPTDITAALNAMFDQALQVAHIIQ
;
A
#
# COMPACT_ATOMS: atom_id res chain seq x y z
N MET A 1 -0.76 -1.69 0.15
CA MET A 1 0.60 -1.34 0.58
C MET A 1 1.52 -1.52 -0.61
N GLN A 2 2.31 -0.52 -0.97
CA GLN A 2 3.46 -0.75 -1.84
C GLN A 2 4.61 -1.16 -0.93
N ASN A 3 5.27 -2.27 -1.22
CA ASN A 3 6.53 -2.61 -0.56
C ASN A 3 7.61 -2.54 -1.63
N SER A 4 8.53 -1.60 -1.46
CA SER A 4 9.73 -1.56 -2.28
C SER A 4 10.87 -2.16 -1.47
N GLN A 5 11.48 -3.20 -2.02
CA GLN A 5 12.69 -3.79 -1.44
C GLN A 5 13.85 -3.24 -2.25
N TYR A 6 14.73 -2.51 -1.59
CA TYR A 6 15.91 -1.94 -2.23
C TYR A 6 17.17 -2.61 -1.71
N TYR A 7 18.22 -2.48 -2.51
CA TYR A 7 19.57 -2.82 -2.09
C TYR A 7 20.42 -1.56 -2.21
N PHE A 8 21.17 -1.20 -1.16
CA PHE A 8 22.10 -0.07 -1.20
C PHE A 8 23.52 -0.43 -0.77
N THR A 9 24.49 0.39 -1.17
CA THR A 9 25.80 0.49 -0.52
C THR A 9 25.93 1.87 0.13
N ALA A 10 26.57 1.93 1.30
CA ALA A 10 26.91 3.19 1.95
C ALA A 10 28.38 3.51 1.67
N SER A 11 28.66 4.65 1.02
CA SER A 11 30.01 5.16 0.81
C SER A 11 30.05 6.66 1.06
N GLY A 12 30.95 7.13 1.92
CA GLY A 12 31.08 8.55 2.27
C GLY A 12 29.80 9.21 2.82
N GLY A 13 28.95 8.44 3.51
CA GLY A 13 27.67 8.91 4.06
C GLY A 13 26.53 9.05 3.04
N LYS A 14 26.72 8.59 1.80
CA LYS A 14 25.68 8.59 0.75
C LYS A 14 25.28 7.16 0.39
N TYR A 15 23.99 7.00 0.09
CA TYR A 15 23.43 5.75 -0.42
C TYR A 15 23.59 5.69 -1.95
N ALA A 16 24.13 4.58 -2.45
CA ALA A 16 24.16 4.22 -3.86
C ALA A 16 23.41 2.89 -4.07
N TYR A 17 22.76 2.72 -5.23
CA TYR A 17 21.92 1.54 -5.52
C TYR A 17 22.51 0.69 -6.66
N PRO A 18 23.68 0.04 -6.48
CA PRO A 18 24.32 -0.69 -7.56
C PRO A 18 23.68 -2.05 -7.89
N GLY A 19 22.72 -2.52 -7.07
CA GLY A 19 22.09 -3.84 -7.19
C GLY A 19 22.84 -4.96 -6.45
N ASN A 20 22.26 -6.16 -6.44
CA ASN A 20 22.90 -7.38 -5.91
C ASN A 20 22.65 -8.57 -6.85
N PRO A 21 23.65 -9.04 -7.62
CA PRO A 21 25.02 -8.53 -7.68
C PRO A 21 25.10 -7.12 -8.28
N SER A 22 26.15 -6.37 -7.93
CA SER A 22 26.41 -5.04 -8.50
C SER A 22 26.61 -5.14 -10.01
N THR A 23 25.87 -4.34 -10.78
CA THR A 23 26.08 -4.22 -12.24
C THR A 23 27.06 -3.10 -12.60
N PHE A 24 27.50 -2.31 -11.61
CA PHE A 24 28.40 -1.18 -11.81
C PHE A 24 29.84 -1.56 -11.46
N ALA A 25 30.75 -1.42 -12.43
CA ALA A 25 32.17 -1.70 -12.24
C ALA A 25 32.75 -0.82 -11.11
N GLY A 26 33.47 -1.45 -10.17
CA GLY A 26 34.07 -0.77 -9.02
C GLY A 26 33.12 -0.53 -7.84
N TYR A 27 31.83 -0.90 -7.94
CA TYR A 27 30.89 -0.85 -6.84
C TYR A 27 30.70 -2.23 -6.23
N ALA A 28 30.72 -2.31 -4.90
CA ALA A 28 30.39 -3.53 -4.16
C ALA A 28 28.90 -3.89 -4.32
N ASN A 29 28.56 -5.16 -4.07
CA ASN A 29 27.17 -5.61 -4.00
C ASN A 29 26.42 -4.82 -2.93
N ALA A 30 25.20 -4.44 -3.26
CA ALA A 30 24.32 -3.71 -2.38
C ALA A 30 23.66 -4.63 -1.34
N TRP A 31 23.54 -4.14 -0.11
CA TRP A 31 22.90 -4.82 1.01
C TRP A 31 21.43 -4.49 1.09
N TRP A 32 20.65 -5.46 1.56
CA TRP A 32 19.22 -5.28 1.80
C TRP A 32 18.97 -4.28 2.94
N ASP A 33 17.96 -3.42 2.77
CA ASP A 33 17.70 -2.28 3.66
C ASP A 33 16.41 -2.36 4.46
N GLY A 34 15.83 -3.56 4.52
CA GLY A 34 14.57 -3.80 5.21
C GLY A 34 13.35 -3.71 4.30
N SER A 35 12.18 -4.00 4.86
CA SER A 35 10.92 -3.62 4.25
C SER A 35 10.77 -2.09 4.26
N LYS A 36 10.36 -1.52 3.13
CA LYS A 36 9.96 -0.12 2.99
C LYS A 36 8.50 -0.05 2.58
N PRO A 37 7.56 -0.33 3.51
CA PRO A 37 6.16 -0.18 3.21
C PRO A 37 5.83 1.30 3.02
N ALA A 38 5.16 1.62 1.93
CA ALA A 38 4.77 2.97 1.56
C ALA A 38 3.27 3.04 1.26
N PRO A 39 2.63 4.18 1.56
CA PRO A 39 1.23 4.37 1.22
C PRO A 39 1.13 4.47 -0.31
N MET A 40 -0.04 4.14 -0.85
CA MET A 40 -0.33 4.53 -2.23
C MET A 40 -0.31 6.06 -2.32
N ASP A 41 0.18 6.61 -3.41
CA ASP A 41 0.04 8.04 -3.70
C ASP A 41 -1.40 8.34 -4.18
N PRO A 42 -2.22 9.07 -3.40
CA PRO A 42 -3.59 9.40 -3.80
C PRO A 42 -3.66 10.35 -5.00
N SER A 43 -2.56 11.04 -5.35
CA SER A 43 -2.53 11.94 -6.52
C SER A 43 -2.74 11.19 -7.83
N LEU A 44 -2.33 9.92 -7.89
CA LEU A 44 -2.53 9.05 -9.05
C LEU A 44 -4.02 8.81 -9.34
N CYS A 45 -4.85 8.86 -8.31
CA CYS A 45 -6.30 8.72 -8.43
C CYS A 45 -6.95 9.99 -8.98
N GLN A 46 -6.29 11.15 -8.87
CA GLN A 46 -6.84 12.41 -9.37
C GLN A 46 -6.95 12.40 -10.90
N SER A 47 -5.93 11.90 -11.60
CA SER A 47 -5.97 11.79 -13.07
C SER A 47 -7.11 10.90 -13.55
N LEU A 48 -7.36 9.79 -12.86
CA LEU A 48 -8.47 8.88 -13.16
C LEU A 48 -9.83 9.54 -12.91
N LYS A 49 -10.01 10.22 -11.78
CA LYS A 49 -11.24 10.96 -11.47
C LYS A 49 -11.49 12.09 -12.47
N ASN A 50 -10.44 12.81 -12.86
CA ASN A 50 -10.51 13.87 -13.87
C ASN A 50 -10.90 13.32 -15.26
N ALA A 51 -10.56 12.07 -15.56
CA ALA A 51 -10.98 11.38 -16.78
C ALA A 51 -12.43 10.83 -16.70
N GLY A 52 -13.16 11.10 -15.62
CA GLY A 52 -14.55 10.66 -15.43
C GLY A 52 -14.70 9.30 -14.76
N ALA A 53 -13.62 8.70 -14.24
CA ALA A 53 -13.72 7.44 -13.52
C ALA A 53 -14.28 7.63 -12.11
N THR A 54 -15.21 6.77 -11.73
CA THR A 54 -15.64 6.60 -10.34
C THR A 54 -14.77 5.55 -9.67
N ILE A 55 -14.08 5.92 -8.59
CA ILE A 55 -13.17 5.02 -7.87
C ILE A 55 -13.84 4.56 -6.59
N SER A 56 -14.16 3.27 -6.54
CA SER A 56 -14.69 2.61 -5.34
C SER A 56 -13.64 1.73 -4.68
N ILE A 57 -13.48 1.88 -3.36
CA ILE A 57 -12.44 1.21 -2.60
C ILE A 57 -13.06 0.49 -1.41
N LEU A 58 -12.80 -0.82 -1.33
CA LEU A 58 -12.98 -1.63 -0.14
C LEU A 58 -11.63 -1.80 0.58
N TYR A 59 -11.50 -1.21 1.76
CA TYR A 59 -10.34 -1.38 2.62
C TYR A 59 -10.60 -2.45 3.68
N ILE A 60 -9.80 -3.52 3.64
CA ILE A 60 -9.75 -4.54 4.69
C ILE A 60 -8.48 -4.28 5.51
N PRO A 61 -8.58 -3.89 6.80
CA PRO A 61 -7.42 -3.64 7.64
C PRO A 61 -6.53 -4.89 7.77
N TYR A 62 -5.22 -4.67 7.80
CA TYR A 62 -4.28 -5.77 8.04
C TYR A 62 -4.35 -6.20 9.51
N ASN A 63 -4.29 -7.51 9.73
CA ASN A 63 -4.14 -8.05 11.07
C ASN A 63 -2.74 -7.71 11.60
N PRO A 64 -2.62 -7.19 12.83
CA PRO A 64 -1.32 -6.97 13.45
C PRO A 64 -0.56 -8.30 13.58
N ILE A 65 0.71 -8.28 13.20
CA ILE A 65 1.63 -9.41 13.37
C ILE A 65 1.91 -9.55 14.87
N LYS A 66 1.48 -10.66 15.47
CA LYS A 66 1.77 -11.00 16.87
C LYS A 66 3.08 -11.77 16.93
N TYR A 67 4.08 -11.24 17.64
CA TYR A 67 5.37 -11.90 17.82
C TYR A 67 5.99 -11.52 19.17
N VAL A 68 6.94 -12.35 19.62
CA VAL A 68 7.81 -12.03 20.76
C VAL A 68 9.04 -11.34 20.21
N ASP A 69 9.28 -10.09 20.63
CA ASP A 69 10.47 -9.37 20.26
C ASP A 69 11.69 -9.98 20.98
N ARG A 70 12.55 -10.63 20.20
CA ARG A 70 13.86 -11.16 20.65
C ARG A 70 15.02 -10.37 20.01
N GLY A 71 14.75 -9.19 19.47
CA GLY A 71 15.67 -8.42 18.64
C GLY A 71 15.93 -9.01 17.26
N GLY A 72 16.92 -8.46 16.56
CA GLY A 72 17.33 -8.89 15.23
C GLY A 72 16.40 -8.46 14.09
N GLY A 73 16.71 -8.92 12.87
CA GLY A 73 16.04 -8.49 11.65
C GLY A 73 14.54 -8.79 11.64
N VAL A 74 14.11 -9.95 12.13
CA VAL A 74 12.67 -10.33 12.14
C VAL A 74 11.84 -9.41 13.03
N ALA A 75 12.33 -9.10 14.23
CA ALA A 75 11.63 -8.19 15.13
C ALA A 75 11.57 -6.76 14.57
N TRP A 76 12.67 -6.31 13.95
CA TRP A 76 12.74 -5.00 13.30
C TRP A 76 11.73 -4.89 12.13
N GLU A 77 11.66 -5.90 11.27
CA GLU A 77 10.72 -5.96 10.14
C GLU A 77 9.26 -5.96 10.61
N ASN A 78 8.92 -6.79 11.60
CA ASN A 78 7.56 -6.86 12.12
C ASN A 78 7.13 -5.53 12.76
N ASN A 79 8.03 -4.84 13.47
CA ASN A 79 7.77 -3.51 14.03
C ASN A 79 7.45 -2.49 12.92
N ILE A 80 8.23 -2.48 11.82
CA ILE A 80 8.00 -1.59 10.68
C ILE A 80 6.60 -1.83 10.07
N VAL A 81 6.27 -3.09 9.77
CA VAL A 81 5.00 -3.43 9.12
C VAL A 81 3.80 -3.12 10.02
N ASN A 82 3.87 -3.45 11.32
CA ASN A 82 2.81 -3.16 12.28
C ASN A 82 2.59 -1.66 12.45
N GLY A 83 3.66 -0.88 12.59
CA GLY A 83 3.57 0.58 12.73
C GLY A 83 2.96 1.24 11.50
N PHE A 84 3.31 0.75 10.32
CA PHE A 84 2.84 1.31 9.06
C PHE A 84 1.38 0.93 8.72
N SER A 85 0.91 -0.27 9.08
CA SER A 85 -0.39 -0.79 8.63
C SER A 85 -1.58 0.12 8.97
N SER A 86 -1.52 0.84 10.10
CA SER A 86 -2.56 1.76 10.55
C SER A 86 -2.70 3.03 9.69
N THR A 87 -1.65 3.41 8.93
CA THR A 87 -1.63 4.65 8.15
C THR A 87 -2.26 4.52 6.76
N LEU A 88 -2.65 3.31 6.37
CA LEU A 88 -3.12 3.00 5.01
C LEU A 88 -4.53 3.50 4.71
N SER A 89 -5.38 3.68 5.72
CA SER A 89 -6.79 4.06 5.51
C SER A 89 -6.94 5.45 4.87
N ASN A 90 -6.18 6.44 5.34
CA ASN A 90 -6.27 7.82 4.88
C ASN A 90 -5.98 8.02 3.38
N PRO A 91 -4.85 7.54 2.83
CA PRO A 91 -4.57 7.69 1.40
C PRO A 91 -5.59 6.95 0.54
N LEU A 92 -6.08 5.79 0.98
CA LEU A 92 -7.14 5.05 0.28
C LEU A 92 -8.46 5.83 0.27
N LYS A 93 -8.86 6.40 1.39
CA LYS A 93 -10.06 7.25 1.46
C LYS A 93 -9.94 8.50 0.58
N SER A 94 -8.76 9.11 0.51
CA SER A 94 -8.51 10.26 -0.37
C SER A 94 -8.52 9.91 -1.86
N CYS A 95 -8.16 8.67 -2.20
CA CYS A 95 -8.20 8.16 -3.56
C CYS A 95 -9.64 7.91 -4.04
N ALA A 96 -10.49 7.38 -3.15
CA ALA A 96 -11.88 7.05 -3.45
C ALA A 96 -12.71 8.28 -3.88
N SER A 97 -13.71 8.04 -4.72
CA SER A 97 -14.76 9.01 -5.00
C SER A 97 -15.61 9.25 -3.75
N SER A 98 -16.25 10.43 -3.64
CA SER A 98 -17.05 10.78 -2.47
C SER A 98 -18.19 9.79 -2.25
N GLY A 99 -18.23 9.15 -1.07
CA GLY A 99 -19.22 8.11 -0.75
C GLY A 99 -18.88 6.70 -1.22
N PHE A 100 -17.70 6.49 -1.85
CA PHE A 100 -17.26 5.20 -2.39
C PHE A 100 -16.08 4.59 -1.61
N PHE A 101 -15.97 4.89 -0.32
CA PHE A 101 -14.97 4.30 0.57
C PHE A 101 -15.64 3.41 1.61
N TYR A 102 -15.30 2.13 1.59
CA TYR A 102 -15.86 1.10 2.44
C TYR A 102 -14.77 0.45 3.28
N THR A 103 -15.14 -0.03 4.46
CA THR A 103 -14.26 -0.84 5.31
C THR A 103 -14.97 -2.12 5.73
N ALA A 104 -14.24 -3.23 5.78
CA ALA A 104 -14.78 -4.51 6.21
C ALA A 104 -13.78 -5.27 7.08
N ASN A 105 -14.27 -5.94 8.13
CA ASN A 105 -13.44 -6.72 9.06
C ASN A 105 -13.91 -8.17 9.20
N THR A 106 -15.12 -8.49 8.74
CA THR A 106 -15.70 -9.83 8.78
C THR A 106 -16.16 -10.28 7.39
N PRO A 107 -16.34 -11.59 7.14
CA PRO A 107 -16.92 -12.08 5.90
C PRO A 107 -18.28 -11.45 5.56
N THR A 108 -19.10 -11.18 6.59
CA THR A 108 -20.39 -10.50 6.44
C THR A 108 -20.22 -9.06 5.97
N ASP A 109 -19.29 -8.31 6.59
CA ASP A 109 -18.99 -6.93 6.18
C ASP A 109 -18.45 -6.88 4.74
N ILE A 110 -17.60 -7.83 4.36
CA ILE A 110 -17.06 -7.93 3.00
C ILE A 110 -18.19 -8.12 2.00
N THR A 111 -19.12 -9.03 2.29
CA THR A 111 -20.29 -9.28 1.43
C THR A 111 -21.15 -8.03 1.31
N ALA A 112 -21.45 -7.37 2.43
CA ALA A 112 -22.24 -6.15 2.46
C ALA A 112 -21.59 -5.01 1.67
N ALA A 113 -20.28 -4.80 1.85
CA ALA A 113 -19.54 -3.77 1.13
C ALA A 113 -19.49 -4.04 -0.37
N LEU A 114 -19.21 -5.28 -0.79
CA LEU A 114 -19.20 -5.64 -2.21
C LEU A 114 -20.57 -5.44 -2.86
N ASN A 115 -21.66 -5.83 -2.19
CA ASN A 115 -23.02 -5.59 -2.68
C ASN A 115 -23.29 -4.08 -2.84
N ALA A 116 -22.96 -3.27 -1.83
CA ALA A 116 -23.13 -1.82 -1.90
C ALA A 116 -22.32 -1.20 -3.05
N MET A 117 -21.10 -1.68 -3.29
CA MET A 117 -20.26 -1.23 -4.40
C MET A 117 -20.87 -1.59 -5.76
N PHE A 118 -21.42 -2.80 -5.92
CA PHE A 118 -22.09 -3.23 -7.15
C PHE A 118 -23.39 -2.46 -7.41
N ASP A 119 -24.23 -2.29 -6.38
CA ASP A 119 -25.49 -1.52 -6.49
C ASP A 119 -25.22 -0.09 -6.93
N GLN A 120 -24.15 0.52 -6.41
CA GLN A 120 -23.76 1.88 -6.78
C GLN A 120 -23.22 1.95 -8.21
N ALA A 121 -22.48 0.93 -8.66
CA ALA A 121 -22.03 0.84 -10.06
C ALA A 121 -23.22 0.71 -11.03
N LEU A 122 -24.25 -0.05 -10.65
CA LEU A 122 -25.48 -0.18 -11.43
C LEU A 122 -26.23 1.14 -11.57
N GLN A 123 -26.30 1.96 -10.51
CA GLN A 123 -26.93 3.30 -10.59
C GLN A 123 -26.20 4.24 -11.56
N VAL A 124 -24.87 4.16 -11.63
CA VAL A 124 -24.06 4.97 -12.55
C VAL A 124 -24.18 4.48 -14.00
N ALA A 125 -24.20 3.16 -14.21
CA ALA A 125 -24.35 2.56 -15.54
C ALA A 125 -25.78 2.70 -16.10
N HIS A 126 -26.78 2.76 -15.23
CA HIS A 126 -28.19 2.93 -15.58
C HIS A 126 -28.57 4.41 -15.76
N ILE A 127 -27.72 5.16 -16.47
CA ILE A 127 -28.15 6.37 -17.17
C ILE A 127 -28.65 5.88 -18.53
N ILE A 128 -29.97 5.67 -18.62
CA ILE A 128 -30.65 5.42 -19.89
C ILE A 128 -30.47 6.70 -20.73
N GLN A 129 -29.79 6.59 -21.86
CA GLN A 129 -29.85 7.58 -22.95
C GLN A 129 -31.20 7.51 -23.65
#